data_AF-A0A1C6KLT3-F1
#
_entry.id   AF-A0A1C6KLT3-F1
#
_cell.length_a   1.000
_cell.length_b   1.000
_cell.length_c   1.000
_cell.angle_alpha   90.00
_cell.angle_beta   90.00
_cell.angle_gamma   90.00
#
_symmetry.space_group_name_H-M   'P 1'
#
loop_
_entity.id
_entity.type
_entity.pdbx_description
1 polymer ?
#
loop_
_entity_poly.entity_id
_entity_poly.type
_entity_poly.pdbx_seq_one_letter_code
_entity_poly.pdbx_strand_id
1 'polypeptide(L)'
;MTRLASKYPKLFKVNKELEDQNGAIQQKQKQLSAKKKELSEVTGWFKGRKKKELQKEIDELKSQIRDMKDYLPRIVQKIGYRSVQEFLKDFKVSQTEYSQYRTAIEKWKKETGKEPVAHGIRAKLAEKKQEIQNEQKNKQHTRSQNKDRGAR
;
A
#
# COMPACT_ATOMS: atom_id res chain seq x y z
N MET A 1 -17.42 4.10 0.72
CA MET A 1 -16.37 3.26 0.11
C MET A 1 -17.05 2.07 -0.54
N THR A 2 -17.00 1.94 -1.86
CA THR A 2 -17.42 0.71 -2.55
C THR A 2 -16.61 -0.47 -2.02
N ARG A 3 -17.22 -1.66 -1.85
CA ARG A 3 -16.56 -2.87 -1.33
C ARG A 3 -15.23 -3.16 -2.06
N LEU A 4 -15.17 -2.88 -3.36
CA LEU A 4 -14.00 -3.08 -4.22
C LEU A 4 -12.82 -2.13 -3.91
N ALA A 5 -13.08 -0.83 -3.71
CA ALA A 5 -12.05 0.15 -3.33
C ALA A 5 -11.39 -0.13 -1.98
N SER A 6 -12.03 -0.93 -1.12
CA SER A 6 -11.46 -1.36 0.17
C SER A 6 -10.42 -2.49 0.06
N LYS A 7 -10.39 -3.22 -1.06
CA LYS A 7 -9.44 -4.33 -1.31
C LYS A 7 -8.05 -3.79 -1.70
N TYR A 8 -8.01 -2.73 -2.51
CA TYR A 8 -6.77 -2.18 -3.06
C TYR A 8 -5.70 -1.80 -2.01
N PRO A 9 -6.02 -1.09 -0.89
CA PRO A 9 -4.99 -0.71 0.08
C PRO A 9 -4.24 -1.89 0.71
N LYS A 10 -4.91 -3.05 0.88
CA LYS A 10 -4.26 -4.26 1.41
C LYS A 10 -3.35 -4.89 0.37
N LEU A 11 -3.83 -5.02 -0.88
CA LEU A 11 -3.02 -5.57 -1.97
C LEU A 11 -1.83 -4.67 -2.30
N PHE A 12 -1.98 -3.35 -2.22
CA PHE A 12 -0.91 -2.39 -2.45
C PHE A 12 0.28 -2.58 -1.49
N LYS A 13 0.00 -2.81 -0.20
CA LYS A 13 1.07 -3.09 0.79
C LYS A 13 1.87 -4.34 0.42
N VAL A 14 1.19 -5.40 -0.01
CA VAL A 14 1.81 -6.66 -0.43
C VAL A 14 2.59 -6.50 -1.74
N ASN A 15 2.05 -5.74 -2.70
CA ASN A 15 2.76 -5.45 -3.94
C ASN A 15 4.05 -4.66 -3.67
N LYS A 16 4.00 -3.68 -2.75
CA LYS A 16 5.19 -2.93 -2.34
C LYS A 16 6.26 -3.82 -1.72
N GLU A 17 5.89 -4.75 -0.84
CA GLU A 17 6.83 -5.72 -0.27
C GLU A 17 7.47 -6.61 -1.37
N LEU A 18 6.70 -7.04 -2.38
CA LEU A 18 7.23 -7.77 -3.53
C LEU A 18 8.21 -6.93 -4.36
N GLU A 19 7.90 -5.66 -4.61
CA GLU A 19 8.77 -4.74 -5.35
C GLU A 19 10.09 -4.50 -4.60
N ASP A 20 10.02 -4.28 -3.29
CA ASP A 20 11.20 -4.09 -2.44
C ASP A 20 12.10 -5.34 -2.46
N GLN A 21 11.50 -6.54 -2.34
CA GLN A 21 12.25 -7.81 -2.44
C GLN A 21 12.85 -8.02 -3.83
N ASN A 22 12.11 -7.72 -4.90
CA ASN A 22 12.64 -7.79 -6.27
C ASN A 22 13.80 -6.83 -6.49
N GLY A 23 13.73 -5.61 -5.95
CA GLY A 23 14.82 -4.64 -5.97
C GLY A 23 16.08 -5.17 -5.27
N ALA A 24 15.92 -5.77 -4.08
CA ALA A 24 17.03 -6.38 -3.36
C ALA A 24 17.65 -7.59 -4.10
N ILE A 25 16.83 -8.44 -4.74
CA ILE A 25 17.30 -9.53 -5.60
C ILE A 25 18.12 -8.99 -6.78
N GLN A 26 17.64 -7.94 -7.45
CA GLN A 26 18.37 -7.31 -8.56
C GLN A 26 19.72 -6.77 -8.12
N GLN A 27 19.79 -6.13 -6.95
CA GLN A 27 21.06 -5.63 -6.40
C GLN A 27 22.06 -6.77 -6.14
N LYS A 28 21.62 -7.88 -5.53
CA LYS A 28 22.48 -9.06 -5.33
C LYS A 28 22.90 -9.72 -6.64
N GLN A 29 22.04 -9.74 -7.65
CA GLN A 29 22.40 -10.23 -8.99
C GLN A 29 23.51 -9.38 -9.62
N LYS A 30 23.46 -8.06 -9.45
CA LYS A 30 24.55 -7.15 -9.88
C LYS A 30 25.86 -7.46 -9.13
N GLN A 31 25.80 -7.64 -7.81
CA GLN A 31 26.97 -8.04 -7.01
C GLN A 31 27.57 -9.37 -7.49
N LEU A 32 26.72 -10.38 -7.72
CA LEU A 32 27.14 -11.67 -8.25
C LEU A 32 27.78 -11.54 -9.64
N SER A 33 27.25 -10.68 -10.51
CA SER A 33 27.86 -10.43 -11.83
C SER A 33 29.25 -9.79 -11.73
N ALA A 34 29.42 -8.83 -10.81
CA ALA A 34 30.71 -8.18 -10.56
C ALA A 34 31.75 -9.17 -10.02
N LYS A 35 31.34 -10.03 -9.07
CA LYS A 35 32.22 -11.07 -8.49
C LYS A 35 32.61 -12.14 -9.50
N LYS A 36 31.69 -12.54 -10.38
CA LYS A 36 32.03 -13.43 -11.50
C LYS A 36 33.05 -12.82 -12.46
N LYS A 37 32.91 -11.51 -12.73
CA LYS A 37 33.88 -10.77 -13.54
C LYS A 37 35.26 -10.74 -12.85
N GLU A 38 35.30 -10.41 -11.56
CA GLU A 38 36.53 -10.44 -10.76
C GLU A 38 37.19 -11.83 -10.81
N LEU A 39 36.41 -12.90 -10.64
CA LEU A 39 36.91 -14.28 -10.74
C LEU A 39 37.55 -14.57 -12.10
N SER A 40 36.98 -14.06 -13.20
CA SER A 40 37.52 -14.25 -14.55
C SER A 40 38.82 -13.47 -14.81
N GLU A 41 38.99 -12.34 -14.13
CA GLU A 41 40.19 -11.50 -14.21
C GLU A 41 41.35 -12.07 -13.35
N VAL A 42 41.04 -12.95 -12.39
CA VAL A 42 42.06 -13.69 -11.62
C VAL A 42 42.72 -14.74 -12.52
N THR A 43 43.74 -14.32 -13.25
CA THR A 43 44.62 -15.17 -14.06
C THR A 43 45.92 -15.48 -13.31
N GLY A 44 46.42 -16.72 -13.44
CA GLY A 44 47.69 -17.19 -12.87
C GLY A 44 47.56 -18.33 -11.84
N TRP A 45 48.38 -19.37 -12.00
CA TRP A 45 48.39 -20.60 -11.18
C TRP A 45 48.58 -20.35 -9.67
N PHE A 46 49.38 -19.35 -9.31
CA PHE A 46 49.66 -18.99 -7.90
C PHE A 46 48.50 -18.28 -7.18
N LYS A 47 47.41 -17.91 -7.87
CA LYS A 47 46.26 -17.21 -7.27
C LYS A 47 45.14 -18.16 -6.80
N GLY A 48 45.44 -19.44 -6.62
CA GLY A 48 44.45 -20.48 -6.25
C GLY A 48 43.65 -20.18 -4.98
N ARG A 49 44.26 -19.59 -3.94
CA ARG A 49 43.55 -19.18 -2.70
C ARG A 49 42.50 -18.11 -2.97
N LYS A 50 42.89 -17.01 -3.64
CA LYS A 50 41.99 -15.92 -4.04
C LYS A 50 40.83 -16.44 -4.92
N LYS A 51 41.12 -17.36 -5.85
CA LYS A 51 40.10 -17.99 -6.70
C LYS A 51 39.08 -18.79 -5.87
N LYS A 52 39.54 -19.53 -4.86
CA LYS A 52 38.67 -20.33 -3.97
C LYS A 52 37.79 -19.45 -3.08
N GLU A 53 38.32 -18.34 -2.58
CA GLU A 53 37.57 -17.35 -1.80
C GLU A 53 36.47 -16.70 -2.64
N LEU A 54 36.80 -16.19 -3.84
CA LEU A 54 35.82 -15.62 -4.77
C LEU A 54 34.75 -16.64 -5.19
N GLN A 55 35.13 -17.91 -5.38
CA GLN A 55 34.17 -18.96 -5.69
C GLN A 55 33.19 -19.20 -4.53
N LYS A 56 33.69 -19.21 -3.28
CA LYS A 56 32.85 -19.34 -2.08
C LYS A 56 31.86 -18.18 -1.96
N GLU A 57 32.31 -16.94 -2.14
CA GLU A 57 31.44 -15.75 -2.14
C GLU A 57 30.37 -15.81 -3.23
N ILE A 58 30.72 -16.27 -4.44
CA ILE A 58 29.77 -16.45 -5.53
C ILE A 58 28.71 -17.47 -5.18
N ASP A 59 29.08 -18.60 -4.57
CA ASP A 59 28.15 -19.66 -4.22
C ASP A 59 27.24 -19.27 -3.05
N GLU A 60 27.77 -18.51 -2.08
CA GLU A 60 26.97 -17.86 -1.02
C GLU A 60 25.94 -16.87 -1.62
N LEU A 61 26.37 -16.00 -2.54
CA LEU A 61 25.47 -15.06 -3.24
C LEU A 61 24.40 -15.79 -4.06
N LYS A 62 24.74 -16.89 -4.73
CA LYS A 62 23.75 -17.72 -5.44
C LYS A 62 22.71 -18.31 -4.49
N SER A 63 23.15 -18.83 -3.34
CA SER A 63 22.23 -19.37 -2.33
C SER A 63 21.28 -18.29 -1.83
N GLN A 64 21.82 -17.13 -1.44
CA GLN A 64 21.00 -16.01 -0.97
C GLN A 64 19.97 -15.56 -2.03
N ILE A 65 20.36 -15.47 -3.30
CA ILE A 65 19.43 -15.12 -4.39
C ILE A 65 18.33 -16.19 -4.55
N ARG A 66 18.67 -17.47 -4.40
CA ARG A 66 17.69 -18.56 -4.45
C ARG A 66 16.70 -18.43 -3.29
N ASP A 67 17.20 -18.31 -2.05
CA ASP A 67 16.38 -18.19 -0.85
C ASP A 67 15.44 -16.99 -0.92
N MET A 68 15.92 -15.86 -1.45
CA MET A 68 15.08 -14.67 -1.68
C MET A 68 14.01 -14.90 -2.74
N LYS A 69 14.31 -15.62 -3.83
CA LYS A 69 13.30 -15.98 -4.85
C LYS A 69 12.24 -16.91 -4.28
N ASP A 70 12.64 -17.87 -3.45
CA ASP A 70 11.73 -18.82 -2.79
C ASP A 70 10.85 -18.14 -1.73
N TYR A 71 11.27 -16.97 -1.24
CA TYR A 71 10.48 -16.12 -0.34
C TYR A 71 9.36 -15.35 -1.07
N LEU A 72 9.52 -14.98 -2.35
CA LEU A 72 8.51 -14.17 -3.07
C LEU A 72 7.09 -14.78 -3.06
N PRO A 73 6.89 -16.09 -3.35
CA PRO A 73 5.57 -16.70 -3.25
C PRO A 73 5.00 -16.68 -1.83
N ARG A 74 5.85 -16.74 -0.81
CA ARG A 74 5.40 -16.73 0.60
C ARG A 74 4.74 -15.41 0.97
N ILE A 75 5.19 -14.29 0.36
CA ILE A 75 4.62 -12.95 0.61
C ILE A 75 3.13 -12.91 0.20
N VAL A 76 2.81 -13.43 -0.99
CA VAL A 76 1.42 -13.45 -1.49
C VAL A 76 0.58 -14.56 -0.86
N GLN A 77 1.19 -15.67 -0.44
CA GLN A 77 0.48 -16.74 0.27
C GLN A 77 -0.05 -16.30 1.64
N LYS A 78 0.63 -15.37 2.33
CA LYS A 78 0.16 -14.79 3.60
C LYS A 78 -1.25 -14.17 3.49
N ILE A 79 -1.61 -13.66 2.31
CA ILE A 79 -2.92 -13.05 2.04
C ILE A 79 -3.85 -13.97 1.23
N GLY A 80 -3.50 -15.25 1.08
CA GLY A 80 -4.36 -16.29 0.51
C GLY A 80 -4.21 -16.54 -0.99
N TYR A 81 -3.24 -15.91 -1.67
CA TYR A 81 -3.02 -16.17 -3.10
C TYR A 81 -2.10 -17.39 -3.31
N ARG A 82 -2.39 -18.20 -4.34
CA ARG A 82 -1.60 -19.40 -4.63
C ARG A 82 -0.25 -19.06 -5.26
N SER A 83 -0.22 -18.03 -6.11
CA SER A 83 0.96 -17.59 -6.85
C SER A 83 1.04 -16.07 -6.97
N VAL A 84 2.25 -15.56 -7.24
CA VAL A 84 2.48 -14.13 -7.51
C VAL A 84 1.71 -13.68 -8.75
N GLN A 85 1.59 -14.53 -9.77
CA GLN A 85 0.88 -14.19 -11.01
C GLN A 85 -0.62 -13.98 -10.78
N GLU A 86 -1.24 -14.85 -9.98
CA GLU A 86 -2.65 -14.72 -9.58
C GLU A 86 -2.88 -13.43 -8.79
N PHE A 87 -2.01 -13.15 -7.82
CA PHE A 87 -2.01 -11.91 -7.06
C PHE A 87 -1.91 -10.68 -7.98
N LEU A 88 -0.97 -10.68 -8.93
CA LEU A 88 -0.76 -9.54 -9.84
C LEU A 88 -1.96 -9.30 -10.76
N LYS A 89 -2.67 -10.34 -11.17
CA LYS A 89 -3.90 -10.22 -11.96
C LYS A 89 -4.97 -9.47 -11.15
N ASP A 90 -5.22 -9.92 -9.93
CA ASP A 90 -6.18 -9.30 -9.01
C ASP A 90 -5.79 -7.87 -8.60
N PHE A 91 -4.49 -7.64 -8.41
CA PHE A 91 -3.95 -6.33 -8.08
C PHE A 91 -4.19 -5.31 -9.19
N LYS A 92 -3.95 -5.67 -10.46
CA LYS A 92 -4.19 -4.80 -11.62
C LYS A 92 -5.66 -4.42 -11.77
N VAL A 93 -6.57 -5.37 -11.53
CA VAL A 93 -8.02 -5.09 -11.52
C VAL A 93 -8.35 -4.10 -10.41
N SER A 94 -7.89 -4.37 -9.18
CA SER A 94 -8.13 -3.51 -8.02
C SER A 94 -7.49 -2.11 -8.19
N GLN A 95 -6.35 -2.01 -8.86
CA GLN A 95 -5.66 -0.76 -9.15
C GLN A 95 -6.47 0.12 -10.11
N THR A 96 -6.99 -0.49 -11.18
CA THR A 96 -7.83 0.19 -12.16
C THR A 96 -9.11 0.72 -11.52
N GLU A 97 -9.80 -0.12 -10.76
CA GLU A 97 -11.02 0.25 -10.04
C GLU A 97 -10.78 1.37 -9.02
N TYR A 98 -9.68 1.29 -8.27
CA TYR A 98 -9.31 2.33 -7.31
C TYR A 98 -9.00 3.67 -8.00
N SER A 99 -8.32 3.63 -9.15
CA SER A 99 -8.05 4.81 -9.98
C SER A 99 -9.36 5.44 -10.49
N GLN A 100 -10.27 4.63 -11.03
CA GLN A 100 -11.60 5.10 -11.46
C GLN A 100 -12.39 5.74 -10.31
N TYR A 101 -12.37 5.13 -9.13
CA TYR A 101 -13.00 5.69 -7.92
C TYR A 101 -12.39 7.04 -7.53
N ARG A 102 -11.06 7.17 -7.58
CA ARG A 102 -10.36 8.43 -7.32
C ARG A 102 -10.78 9.53 -8.30
N THR A 103 -10.80 9.22 -9.60
CA THR A 103 -11.25 10.16 -10.64
C THR A 103 -12.71 10.58 -10.44
N ALA A 104 -13.60 9.64 -10.08
CA ALA A 104 -15.00 9.94 -9.80
C ALA A 104 -15.17 10.86 -8.59
N ILE A 105 -14.39 10.65 -7.52
CA ILE A 105 -14.33 11.56 -6.38
C ILE A 105 -13.86 12.95 -6.79
N GLU A 106 -12.79 13.04 -7.58
CA GLU A 106 -12.24 14.33 -8.00
C GLU A 106 -13.22 15.11 -8.88
N LYS A 107 -13.92 14.42 -9.79
CA LYS A 107 -14.99 14.99 -10.59
C LYS A 107 -16.15 15.49 -9.72
N TRP A 108 -16.62 14.66 -8.80
CA TRP A 108 -17.69 15.04 -7.85
C TRP A 108 -17.29 16.24 -6.96
N LYS A 109 -16.02 16.29 -6.51
CA LYS A 109 -15.49 17.41 -5.72
C LYS A 109 -15.48 18.72 -6.52
N LYS A 110 -15.13 18.67 -7.81
CA LYS A 110 -15.18 19.84 -8.71
C LYS A 110 -16.61 20.31 -8.97
N GLU A 111 -17.55 19.39 -9.15
CA GLU A 111 -18.96 19.72 -9.45
C GLU A 111 -19.71 20.23 -8.22
N THR A 112 -19.42 19.69 -7.03
CA THR A 112 -20.21 19.97 -5.81
C THR A 112 -19.52 20.99 -4.88
N GLY A 113 -18.23 21.27 -5.07
CA GLY A 113 -17.43 22.15 -4.20
C GLY A 113 -17.26 21.66 -2.75
N LYS A 114 -17.79 20.47 -2.42
CA LYS A 114 -17.79 19.86 -1.09
C LYS A 114 -16.81 18.70 -1.04
N GLU A 115 -16.30 18.37 0.15
CA GLU A 115 -15.54 17.14 0.33
C GLU A 115 -16.45 15.91 0.35
N PRO A 116 -16.04 14.79 -0.28
CA PRO A 116 -16.84 13.58 -0.29
C PRO A 116 -17.00 13.11 1.14
N VAL A 117 -18.25 13.13 1.63
CA VAL A 117 -18.57 12.72 2.99
C VAL A 117 -18.06 11.30 3.18
N ALA A 118 -17.10 11.14 4.08
CA ALA A 118 -16.60 9.83 4.44
C ALA A 118 -17.78 9.03 4.99
N HIS A 119 -18.36 8.12 4.20
CA HIS A 119 -19.41 7.20 4.65
C HIS A 119 -18.85 6.14 5.61
N GLY A 120 -18.29 6.61 6.72
CA GLY A 120 -17.98 5.83 7.91
C GLY A 120 -19.02 6.13 8.98
N ILE A 121 -19.35 5.12 9.79
CA ILE A 121 -20.34 5.24 10.88
C ILE A 121 -20.03 6.43 11.80
N ARG A 122 -18.75 6.77 12.00
CA ARG A 122 -18.32 7.94 12.80
C ARG A 122 -18.72 9.28 12.19
N ALA A 123 -18.71 9.44 10.86
CA ALA A 123 -19.11 10.69 10.22
C ALA A 123 -20.63 10.90 10.32
N LYS A 124 -21.42 9.85 10.09
CA LYS A 124 -22.87 9.87 10.33
C LYS A 124 -23.21 10.17 11.79
N LEU A 125 -22.41 9.66 12.73
CA LEU A 125 -22.61 9.89 14.16
C LEU A 125 -22.24 11.33 14.57
N ALA A 126 -21.21 11.91 13.97
CA ALA A 126 -20.86 13.32 14.17
C ALA A 126 -21.92 14.27 13.58
N GLU A 127 -22.43 13.95 12.39
CA GLU A 127 -23.50 14.70 11.72
C GLU A 127 -24.79 14.67 12.54
N LYS A 128 -25.22 13.48 13.01
CA LYS A 128 -26.36 13.35 13.92
C LYS A 128 -26.15 14.05 15.27
N LYS A 129 -24.92 14.05 15.81
CA LYS A 129 -24.61 14.82 17.02
C LYS A 129 -24.73 16.33 16.80
N GLN A 130 -24.27 16.85 15.68
CA GLN A 130 -24.42 18.27 15.35
C GLN A 130 -25.89 18.64 15.11
N GLU A 131 -26.64 17.79 14.43
CA GLU A 131 -28.08 17.98 14.18
C GLU A 131 -28.87 18.07 15.51
N ILE A 132 -28.61 17.15 16.46
CA ILE A 132 -29.20 17.17 17.81
C ILE A 132 -28.80 18.43 18.58
N GLN A 133 -27.53 18.87 18.49
CA GLN A 133 -27.09 20.11 19.15
C GLN A 133 -27.75 21.36 18.56
N ASN A 134 -27.93 21.42 17.24
CA ASN A 134 -28.58 22.55 16.57
C ASN A 134 -30.08 22.58 16.88
N GLU A 135 -30.76 21.43 16.94
CA GLU A 135 -32.14 21.34 17.40
C GLU A 135 -32.30 21.79 18.86
N GLN A 136 -31.37 21.42 19.75
CA GLN A 136 -31.38 21.89 21.14
C GLN A 136 -31.18 23.40 21.26
N LYS A 137 -30.24 23.98 20.50
CA LYS A 137 -30.01 25.43 20.46
C LYS A 137 -31.23 26.20 19.92
N ASN A 138 -31.88 25.68 18.88
CA ASN A 138 -33.09 26.30 18.32
C ASN A 138 -34.30 26.24 19.28
N LYS A 139 -34.44 25.16 20.07
CA LYS A 139 -35.45 25.07 21.14
C LYS A 139 -35.18 26.01 22.33
N GLN A 140 -33.92 26.29 22.63
CA GLN A 140 -33.57 27.30 23.66
C GLN A 140 -33.83 28.72 23.17
N HIS A 141 -33.51 29.04 21.91
CA HIS A 141 -33.66 30.38 21.37
C HIS A 141 -35.13 30.84 21.32
N THR A 142 -36.03 29.95 20.91
CA THR A 142 -37.49 30.19 20.87
C THR A 142 -38.12 30.38 22.25
N ARG A 143 -37.52 29.82 23.32
CA ARG A 143 -38.01 30.02 24.71
C ARG A 143 -37.62 31.37 25.31
N SER A 144 -36.58 32.03 24.79
CA SER A 144 -36.11 33.32 25.32
C SER A 144 -36.83 34.54 24.72
N GLN A 145 -37.28 34.45 23.46
CA GLN A 145 -37.96 35.57 22.78
C GLN A 145 -39.39 35.83 23.28
N ASN A 146 -40.00 34.89 24.02
CA ASN A 146 -41.39 35.02 24.47
C ASN A 146 -41.54 35.64 25.88
N LYS A 147 -40.46 36.15 26.47
CA LYS A 147 -40.49 36.76 27.83
C LYS A 147 -40.59 38.29 27.84
N ASP A 148 -40.56 38.94 26.67
CA ASP A 148 -40.42 40.41 26.57
C ASP A 148 -41.64 41.12 25.96
N ARG A 149 -42.84 40.53 26.11
CA ARG A 149 -44.12 41.13 25.65
C ARG A 149 -45.14 41.29 26.76
N GLY A 150 -44.72 41.76 27.92
CA GLY A 150 -45.63 41.94 29.06
C GLY A 150 -45.08 42.82 30.16
N ALA A 151 -44.89 44.11 29.87
CA ALA A 151 -44.87 45.15 30.90
C ALA A 151 -45.78 46.28 30.41
N ARG A 152 -47.01 46.27 30.91
CA ARG A 152 -47.91 47.42 31.00
C ARG A 152 -47.49 48.28 32.18
#